data_AF-A0A2V7QIX1-F1
#
_entry.id   AF-A0A2V7QIX1-F1
#
_cell.length_a   1.000
_cell.length_b   1.000
_cell.length_c   1.000
_cell.angle_alpha   90.00
_cell.angle_beta   90.00
_cell.angle_gamma   90.00
#
_symmetry.space_group_name_H-M   'P 1'
#
loop_
_entity.id
_entity.type
_entity.pdbx_description
1 polymer ?
#
loop_
_entity_poly.entity_id
_entity_poly.type
_entity_poly.pdbx_seq_one_letter_code
_entity_poly.pdbx_strand_id
1 'polypeptide(L)'
;MTHTHGEGALFLALFAALAGCADPASRAVAPASSREIVSEPTSAPPSDERVALTKIARLVAVAMDNEPARQRLKRDMRAAPFREHKLELASYLRSKDGAALLGRMAALSGGGETTVFATLAAIRPLELYMPVPKHRESWTGKADVLVVSQLDEWQPIVAFDQRGQQLALDRKVPPEQPTLSIVPVETRFDQPMPASGSRNVRDQDGNAIGTLERMAVKGSSLISCGETCDGGGSGSTSPTIPPGIYLEFSRILDAKEPWFRGDPEIEVHIQGPYMGNAPTYAEDLSCSGEHAYDPRKVFDQNGGFWEGRVMLFAEDEVLAFTQKFSNGFHVMFWEDDNQPCTLKLDANPLADFVKSASTALGTVAIKVFPGAQWKLVAAAFVATLFANPGSWLLTNDDFLGVAVDQASAGNLYPDNTHVIIDEGQVLNGRANIVYHH
;
A
#
# COMPACT_ATOMS: atom_id res chain seq x y z
N MET A 1 33.32 63.21 -14.39
CA MET A 1 33.79 62.43 -13.22
C MET A 1 33.11 63.03 -11.99
N THR A 2 31.86 62.66 -11.65
CA THR A 2 31.46 61.53 -10.75
C THR A 2 32.21 61.60 -9.41
N HIS A 3 31.63 61.78 -8.22
CA HIS A 3 30.25 61.75 -7.72
C HIS A 3 30.09 62.69 -6.51
N THR A 4 28.90 63.23 -6.33
CA THR A 4 28.43 64.09 -5.23
C THR A 4 27.82 63.30 -4.06
N HIS A 5 27.97 63.88 -2.86
CA HIS A 5 27.18 63.86 -1.61
C HIS A 5 25.80 63.15 -1.61
N GLY A 6 25.25 62.62 -0.51
CA GLY A 6 25.49 62.71 0.93
C GLY A 6 24.25 62.16 1.70
N GLU A 7 24.26 62.32 3.03
CA GLU A 7 23.12 62.17 4.00
C GLU A 7 22.77 60.71 4.40
N GLY A 8 22.76 60.29 5.67
CA GLY A 8 22.02 60.80 6.85
C GLY A 8 20.74 59.95 7.00
N ALA A 9 20.28 59.38 8.13
CA ALA A 9 20.52 59.60 9.55
C ALA A 9 20.06 58.38 10.38
N LEU A 10 20.58 58.33 11.60
CA LEU A 10 20.28 57.48 12.74
C LEU A 10 18.94 57.89 13.40
N PHE A 11 18.09 56.95 13.84
CA PHE A 11 17.09 57.24 14.88
C PHE A 11 16.90 56.06 15.85
N LEU A 12 17.00 56.40 17.14
CA LEU A 12 16.95 55.56 18.32
C LEU A 12 15.63 55.83 19.07
N ALA A 13 15.07 54.76 19.64
CA ALA A 13 14.20 54.67 20.82
C ALA A 13 12.87 55.48 20.92
N LEU A 14 11.80 54.75 21.30
CA LEU A 14 10.90 55.24 22.35
C LEU A 14 10.26 54.08 23.13
N PHE A 15 10.62 53.98 24.42
CA PHE A 15 9.87 53.28 25.47
C PHE A 15 8.81 54.25 26.00
N ALA A 16 7.56 53.79 26.17
CA ALA A 16 6.60 54.44 27.05
C ALA A 16 5.73 53.38 27.74
N ALA A 17 6.02 53.20 29.03
CA ALA A 17 5.17 52.50 29.98
C ALA A 17 4.01 53.42 30.41
N LEU A 18 2.79 52.89 30.42
CA LEU A 18 1.72 53.43 31.26
C LEU A 18 1.20 52.31 32.15
N ALA A 19 1.54 52.45 33.43
CA ALA A 19 0.93 51.74 34.54
C ALA A 19 -0.49 52.26 34.78
N GLY A 20 -1.41 51.34 35.04
CA GLY A 20 -2.75 51.61 35.54
C GLY A 20 -3.22 50.43 36.36
N CYS A 21 -2.80 50.39 37.63
CA CYS A 21 -3.26 49.43 38.62
C CYS A 21 -4.67 49.80 39.12
N ALA A 22 -5.57 48.82 39.17
CA ALA A 22 -6.52 48.66 40.29
C ALA A 22 -7.07 47.22 40.28
N ASP A 23 -6.42 46.37 41.08
CA ASP A 23 -7.02 45.17 41.69
C ASP A 23 -7.83 45.62 42.92
N PRO A 24 -8.85 44.89 43.42
CA PRO A 24 -8.58 43.59 44.04
C PRO A 24 -9.69 42.52 43.92
N ALA A 25 -9.27 41.26 43.79
CA ALA A 25 -9.40 40.24 44.85
C ALA A 25 -9.77 38.83 44.32
N SER A 26 -8.75 37.97 44.40
CA SER A 26 -8.83 36.61 44.96
C SER A 26 -9.44 35.50 44.10
N ARG A 27 -8.56 34.70 43.47
CA ARG A 27 -8.33 33.31 43.87
C ARG A 27 -7.10 32.72 43.17
N ALA A 28 -6.16 32.23 43.96
CA ALA A 28 -5.08 31.38 43.48
C ALA A 28 -5.66 30.05 42.95
N VAL A 29 -5.32 29.69 41.72
CA VAL A 29 -5.42 28.33 41.18
C VAL A 29 -4.16 28.06 40.35
N ALA A 30 -3.59 26.87 40.55
CA ALA A 30 -2.37 26.33 39.96
C ALA A 30 -2.34 26.40 38.41
N PRO A 31 -1.16 26.31 37.76
CA PRO A 31 -1.09 26.23 36.32
C PRO A 31 -1.71 24.91 35.85
N ALA A 32 -2.92 24.99 35.30
CA ALA A 32 -3.50 23.90 34.54
C ALA A 32 -2.71 23.79 33.23
N SER A 33 -2.04 22.66 33.06
CA SER A 33 -1.54 22.22 31.77
C SER A 33 -2.72 22.06 30.82
N SER A 34 -2.99 23.07 30.00
CA SER A 34 -3.85 22.94 28.84
C SER A 34 -3.09 22.07 27.83
N ARG A 35 -3.30 20.74 27.89
CA ARG A 35 -3.17 19.92 26.70
C ARG A 35 -4.12 20.53 25.68
N GLU A 36 -3.55 21.13 24.66
CA GLU A 36 -4.26 21.51 23.45
C GLU A 36 -4.83 20.20 22.88
N ILE A 37 -6.12 19.97 23.15
CA ILE A 37 -6.88 18.90 22.51
C ILE A 37 -6.96 19.35 21.06
N VAL A 38 -6.07 18.80 20.24
CA VAL A 38 -6.20 18.83 18.77
C VAL A 38 -7.60 18.29 18.50
N SER A 39 -8.49 19.21 18.16
CA SER A 39 -9.86 18.88 17.81
C SER A 39 -9.79 18.18 16.46
N GLU A 40 -10.19 16.91 16.40
CA GLU A 40 -10.31 16.19 15.13
C GLU A 40 -11.12 17.04 14.14
N PRO A 41 -10.70 17.12 12.86
CA PRO A 41 -11.43 17.90 11.88
C PRO A 41 -12.86 17.39 11.77
N THR A 42 -13.83 18.29 11.98
CA THR A 42 -15.25 18.05 11.79
C THR A 42 -15.50 17.39 10.44
N SER A 43 -15.99 16.15 10.45
CA SER A 43 -16.25 15.37 9.24
C SER A 43 -17.24 16.11 8.32
N ALA A 44 -16.86 16.33 7.06
CA ALA A 44 -17.79 16.74 6.01
C ALA A 44 -19.01 15.79 5.95
N PRO A 45 -20.20 16.27 5.51
CA PRO A 45 -21.36 15.40 5.36
C PRO A 45 -21.01 14.20 4.46
N PRO A 46 -21.49 12.98 4.79
CA PRO A 46 -21.18 11.79 4.01
C PRO A 46 -21.71 11.96 2.58
N SER A 47 -20.89 11.61 1.60
CA SER A 47 -21.32 11.58 0.19
C SER A 47 -22.46 10.57 0.00
N ASP A 48 -23.27 10.76 -1.06
CA ASP A 48 -24.33 9.81 -1.41
C ASP A 48 -23.78 8.38 -1.59
N GLU A 49 -22.55 8.26 -2.14
CA GLU A 49 -21.83 6.99 -2.27
C GLU A 49 -21.56 6.35 -0.88
N ARG A 50 -21.11 7.13 0.11
CA ARG A 50 -20.84 6.64 1.47
C ARG A 50 -22.11 6.19 2.18
N VAL A 51 -23.21 6.92 1.99
CA VAL A 51 -24.52 6.54 2.54
C VAL A 51 -24.98 5.20 1.92
N ALA A 52 -24.81 5.05 0.61
CA ALA A 52 -25.13 3.81 -0.10
C ALA A 52 -24.26 2.64 0.40
N LEU A 53 -22.94 2.82 0.55
CA LEU A 53 -22.05 1.79 1.07
C LEU A 53 -22.45 1.38 2.49
N THR A 54 -22.70 2.35 3.37
CA THR A 54 -23.12 2.09 4.75
C THR A 54 -24.39 1.23 4.79
N LYS A 55 -25.34 1.51 3.89
CA LYS A 55 -26.57 0.72 3.76
C LYS A 55 -26.29 -0.70 3.28
N ILE A 56 -25.41 -0.88 2.30
CA ILE A 56 -24.99 -2.21 1.82
C ILE A 56 -24.29 -2.99 2.92
N ALA A 57 -23.33 -2.39 3.62
CA ALA A 57 -22.59 -3.02 4.71
C ALA A 57 -23.52 -3.50 5.83
N ARG A 58 -24.46 -2.65 6.25
CA ARG A 58 -25.47 -3.01 7.24
C ARG A 58 -26.40 -4.13 6.76
N LEU A 59 -26.80 -4.12 5.48
CA LEU A 59 -27.63 -5.19 4.90
C LEU A 59 -26.89 -6.53 4.89
N VAL A 60 -25.61 -6.55 4.50
CA VAL A 60 -24.78 -7.75 4.55
C VAL A 60 -24.65 -8.22 6.00
N ALA A 61 -24.35 -7.33 6.95
CA ALA A 61 -24.22 -7.66 8.37
C ALA A 61 -25.47 -8.34 8.93
N VAL A 62 -26.64 -7.73 8.75
CA VAL A 62 -27.91 -8.29 9.25
C VAL A 62 -28.27 -9.59 8.50
N ALA A 63 -27.96 -9.70 7.21
CA ALA A 63 -28.13 -10.94 6.48
C ALA A 63 -27.28 -12.08 7.05
N MET A 64 -26.14 -11.77 7.68
CA MET A 64 -25.30 -12.75 8.37
C MET A 64 -25.95 -13.36 9.61
N ASP A 65 -27.08 -12.88 10.15
CA ASP A 65 -27.80 -13.59 11.23
C ASP A 65 -28.34 -14.96 10.76
N ASN A 66 -28.41 -15.20 9.44
CA ASN A 66 -28.84 -16.47 8.86
C ASN A 66 -27.70 -17.49 8.69
N GLU A 67 -27.78 -18.60 9.41
CA GLU A 67 -26.77 -19.67 9.32
C GLU A 67 -26.60 -20.26 7.91
N PRO A 68 -27.67 -20.64 7.17
CA PRO A 68 -27.51 -21.10 5.79
C PRO A 68 -26.77 -20.12 4.88
N ALA A 69 -27.05 -18.81 4.99
CA ALA A 69 -26.36 -17.78 4.22
C ALA A 69 -24.88 -17.67 4.61
N ARG A 70 -24.54 -17.71 5.90
CA ARG A 70 -23.14 -17.72 6.36
C ARG A 70 -22.38 -18.95 5.87
N GLN A 71 -22.97 -20.13 5.98
CA GLN A 71 -22.35 -21.37 5.52
C GLN A 71 -22.15 -21.39 4.00
N ARG A 72 -23.09 -20.80 3.24
CA ARG A 72 -22.96 -20.61 1.80
C ARG A 72 -21.80 -19.66 1.48
N LEU A 73 -21.81 -18.46 2.06
CA LEU A 73 -20.77 -17.46 1.84
C LEU A 73 -19.37 -18.00 2.15
N LYS A 74 -19.19 -18.68 3.31
CA LYS A 74 -17.91 -19.31 3.68
C LYS A 74 -17.41 -20.26 2.61
N ARG A 75 -18.29 -21.15 2.10
CA ARG A 75 -17.92 -22.12 1.07
C ARG A 75 -17.57 -21.44 -0.23
N ASP A 76 -18.35 -20.43 -0.61
CA ASP A 76 -18.17 -19.74 -1.88
C ASP A 76 -16.90 -18.87 -1.87
N MET A 77 -16.58 -18.22 -0.75
CA MET A 77 -15.27 -17.60 -0.53
C MET A 77 -14.15 -18.63 -0.63
N ARG A 78 -14.21 -19.74 0.12
CA ARG A 78 -13.19 -20.82 0.04
C ARG A 78 -12.96 -21.33 -1.39
N ALA A 79 -14.00 -21.33 -2.23
CA ALA A 79 -13.93 -21.75 -3.62
C ALA A 79 -13.44 -20.66 -4.58
N ALA A 80 -13.45 -19.39 -4.16
CA ALA A 80 -13.00 -18.26 -4.97
C ALA A 80 -11.50 -18.43 -5.29
N PRO A 81 -11.12 -18.44 -6.58
CA PRO A 81 -9.74 -18.66 -7.02
C PRO A 81 -8.92 -17.36 -7.01
N PHE A 82 -9.17 -16.48 -6.05
CA PHE A 82 -8.50 -15.20 -5.92
C PHE A 82 -7.78 -15.14 -4.57
N ARG A 83 -6.72 -14.33 -4.49
CA ARG A 83 -5.97 -14.09 -3.25
C ARG A 83 -6.95 -13.67 -2.14
N GLU A 84 -6.68 -14.13 -0.93
CA GLU A 84 -7.54 -13.93 0.24
C GLU A 84 -9.00 -14.38 0.09
N HIS A 85 -9.30 -15.17 -0.96
CA HIS A 85 -10.64 -15.66 -1.26
C HIS A 85 -11.67 -14.55 -1.51
N LYS A 86 -11.21 -13.46 -2.14
CA LYS A 86 -12.03 -12.28 -2.48
C LYS A 86 -13.16 -12.60 -3.46
N LEU A 87 -14.30 -11.92 -3.29
CA LEU A 87 -15.48 -12.00 -4.17
C LEU A 87 -15.88 -10.61 -4.65
N GLU A 88 -16.11 -10.42 -5.95
CA GLU A 88 -16.73 -9.19 -6.45
C GLU A 88 -18.22 -9.18 -6.04
N LEU A 89 -18.61 -8.25 -5.18
CA LEU A 89 -19.88 -8.30 -4.44
C LEU A 89 -21.09 -8.31 -5.38
N ALA A 90 -21.10 -7.43 -6.38
CA ALA A 90 -22.25 -7.29 -7.27
C ALA A 90 -22.41 -8.52 -8.19
N SER A 91 -21.32 -9.03 -8.77
CA SER A 91 -21.34 -10.27 -9.54
C SER A 91 -21.70 -11.50 -8.69
N TYR A 92 -21.16 -11.61 -7.47
CA TYR A 92 -21.51 -12.68 -6.56
C TYR A 92 -23.00 -12.69 -6.24
N LEU A 93 -23.59 -11.55 -5.88
CA LEU A 93 -25.03 -11.45 -5.57
C LEU A 93 -25.92 -11.79 -6.77
N ARG A 94 -25.49 -11.52 -8.02
CA ARG A 94 -26.22 -11.91 -9.24
C ARG A 94 -26.08 -13.38 -9.58
N SER A 95 -25.07 -14.06 -9.03
CA SER A 95 -24.81 -15.48 -9.30
C SER A 95 -25.77 -16.40 -8.54
N LYS A 96 -25.82 -17.68 -8.94
CA LYS A 96 -26.53 -18.72 -8.20
C LYS A 96 -25.91 -18.98 -6.81
N ASP A 97 -24.65 -18.59 -6.63
CA ASP A 97 -23.91 -18.77 -5.40
C ASP A 97 -24.34 -17.75 -4.34
N GLY A 98 -24.38 -16.48 -4.72
CA GLY A 98 -24.83 -15.38 -3.85
C GLY A 98 -26.33 -15.27 -3.63
N ALA A 99 -27.16 -16.09 -4.28
CA ALA A 99 -28.62 -16.03 -4.16
C ALA A 99 -29.13 -16.14 -2.71
N ALA A 100 -28.46 -16.93 -1.86
CA ALA A 100 -28.82 -17.04 -0.44
C ALA A 100 -28.59 -15.72 0.30
N LEU A 101 -27.45 -15.04 0.06
CA LEU A 101 -27.15 -13.75 0.67
C LEU A 101 -28.08 -12.66 0.12
N LEU A 102 -28.24 -12.60 -1.21
CA LEU A 102 -29.13 -11.64 -1.86
C LEU A 102 -30.56 -11.76 -1.34
N GLY A 103 -31.10 -12.97 -1.22
CA GLY A 103 -32.46 -13.19 -0.71
C GLY A 103 -32.66 -12.65 0.71
N ARG A 104 -31.64 -12.74 1.58
CA ARG A 104 -31.69 -12.15 2.92
C ARG A 104 -31.59 -10.63 2.87
N MET A 105 -30.67 -10.07 2.09
CA MET A 105 -30.56 -8.62 1.90
C MET A 105 -31.86 -8.03 1.33
N ALA A 106 -32.46 -8.70 0.34
CA ALA A 106 -33.70 -8.33 -0.29
C ALA A 106 -34.87 -8.32 0.70
N ALA A 107 -34.99 -9.33 1.56
CA ALA A 107 -36.02 -9.39 2.61
C ALA A 107 -35.88 -8.28 3.67
N LEU A 108 -34.66 -7.81 3.90
CA LEU A 108 -34.36 -6.71 4.82
C LEU A 108 -34.54 -5.33 4.16
N SER A 109 -34.45 -5.27 2.84
CA SER A 109 -34.69 -4.06 2.07
C SER A 109 -36.19 -3.93 1.76
N GLY A 110 -36.82 -2.82 2.12
CA GLY A 110 -38.26 -2.59 1.90
C GLY A 110 -38.75 -2.66 0.45
N GLY A 111 -37.86 -2.84 -0.54
CA GLY A 111 -38.17 -2.98 -1.96
C GLY A 111 -37.43 -4.11 -2.67
N GLY A 112 -36.97 -5.13 -1.93
CA GLY A 112 -36.40 -6.37 -2.50
C GLY A 112 -35.10 -6.19 -3.29
N GLU A 113 -34.79 -7.16 -4.16
CA GLU A 113 -33.54 -7.23 -4.94
C GLU A 113 -33.28 -5.97 -5.78
N THR A 114 -34.34 -5.38 -6.37
CA THR A 114 -34.25 -4.14 -7.15
C THR A 114 -33.64 -3.00 -6.32
N THR A 115 -34.02 -2.90 -5.05
CA THR A 115 -33.49 -1.85 -4.16
C THR A 115 -32.04 -2.11 -3.79
N VAL A 116 -31.66 -3.38 -3.59
CA VAL A 116 -30.28 -3.78 -3.32
C VAL A 116 -29.38 -3.40 -4.50
N PHE A 117 -29.75 -3.80 -5.72
CA PHE A 117 -28.94 -3.50 -6.91
C PHE A 117 -28.95 -2.03 -7.30
N ALA A 118 -30.04 -1.30 -7.09
CA ALA A 118 -30.05 0.16 -7.28
C ALA A 118 -29.11 0.86 -6.30
N THR A 119 -29.02 0.38 -5.05
CA THR A 119 -28.06 0.90 -4.06
C THR A 119 -26.62 0.57 -4.47
N LEU A 120 -26.34 -0.66 -4.93
CA LEU A 120 -25.01 -1.05 -5.43
C LEU A 120 -24.59 -0.25 -6.67
N ALA A 121 -25.51 0.05 -7.58
CA ALA A 121 -25.21 0.81 -8.80
C ALA A 121 -24.86 2.30 -8.54
N ALA A 122 -25.15 2.81 -7.34
CA ALA A 122 -24.77 4.16 -6.90
C ALA A 122 -23.37 4.22 -6.27
N ILE A 123 -22.68 3.09 -6.19
CA ILE A 123 -21.35 2.95 -5.58
C ILE A 123 -20.40 2.42 -6.66
N ARG A 124 -19.12 2.77 -6.56
CA ARG A 124 -18.09 2.05 -7.32
C ARG A 124 -18.15 0.54 -7.05
N PRO A 125 -17.61 -0.31 -7.95
CA PRO A 125 -17.54 -1.75 -7.72
C PRO A 125 -16.90 -2.07 -6.36
N LEU A 126 -17.46 -3.07 -5.67
CA LEU A 126 -17.02 -3.48 -4.34
C LEU A 126 -16.61 -4.96 -4.34
N GLU A 127 -15.61 -5.30 -3.53
CA GLU A 127 -15.25 -6.67 -3.18
C GLU A 127 -15.63 -6.98 -1.72
N LEU A 128 -15.86 -8.27 -1.44
CA LEU A 128 -16.24 -8.81 -0.14
C LEU A 128 -15.30 -9.96 0.22
N TYR A 129 -14.68 -9.86 1.40
CA TYR A 129 -13.77 -10.89 1.90
C TYR A 129 -13.52 -10.76 3.40
N MET A 130 -12.64 -11.59 3.94
CA MET A 130 -12.26 -11.58 5.35
C MET A 130 -10.76 -11.29 5.41
N PRO A 131 -10.34 -10.05 5.72
CA PRO A 131 -8.98 -9.57 5.46
C PRO A 131 -7.95 -10.10 6.46
N VAL A 132 -8.36 -10.46 7.68
CA VAL A 132 -7.44 -10.97 8.70
C VAL A 132 -7.20 -12.48 8.46
N PRO A 133 -5.96 -12.93 8.22
CA PRO A 133 -5.66 -14.35 7.95
C PRO A 133 -6.18 -15.28 9.05
N LYS A 134 -5.96 -14.91 10.32
CA LYS A 134 -6.45 -15.67 11.49
C LYS A 134 -7.97 -15.88 11.46
N HIS A 135 -8.73 -14.90 10.97
CA HIS A 135 -10.18 -15.05 10.84
C HIS A 135 -10.53 -16.03 9.72
N ARG A 136 -9.87 -15.94 8.55
CA ARG A 136 -10.09 -16.89 7.44
C ARG A 136 -9.81 -18.34 7.85
N GLU A 137 -8.75 -18.54 8.61
CA GLU A 137 -8.27 -19.86 9.05
C GLU A 137 -9.11 -20.47 10.18
N SER A 138 -9.90 -19.66 10.89
CA SER A 138 -10.66 -20.10 12.08
C SER A 138 -12.18 -20.00 11.93
N TRP A 139 -12.70 -19.14 11.05
CA TRP A 139 -14.13 -18.92 10.92
C TRP A 139 -14.82 -20.05 10.14
N THR A 140 -15.61 -20.84 10.85
CA THR A 140 -16.35 -21.99 10.28
C THR A 140 -17.79 -21.64 9.90
N GLY A 141 -18.08 -20.38 9.58
CA GLY A 141 -19.44 -19.90 9.26
C GLY A 141 -20.35 -19.73 10.49
N LYS A 142 -19.75 -19.66 11.68
CA LYS A 142 -20.45 -19.40 12.94
C LYS A 142 -21.04 -17.98 12.96
N ALA A 143 -22.01 -17.76 13.85
CA ALA A 143 -22.54 -16.44 14.14
C ALA A 143 -21.45 -15.54 14.75
N ASP A 144 -21.84 -14.33 15.14
CA ASP A 144 -20.95 -13.33 15.74
C ASP A 144 -19.86 -12.86 14.76
N VAL A 145 -20.27 -12.51 13.54
CA VAL A 145 -19.40 -11.92 12.50
C VAL A 145 -19.71 -10.42 12.35
N LEU A 146 -18.66 -9.61 12.23
CA LEU A 146 -18.77 -8.18 11.90
C LEU A 146 -18.68 -7.99 10.39
N VAL A 147 -19.31 -6.92 9.89
CA VAL A 147 -19.08 -6.43 8.53
C VAL A 147 -18.61 -4.99 8.61
N VAL A 148 -17.41 -4.76 8.13
CA VAL A 148 -16.79 -3.44 8.02
C VAL A 148 -16.84 -2.98 6.58
N SER A 149 -16.93 -1.67 6.37
CA SER A 149 -16.89 -1.10 5.03
C SER A 149 -16.14 0.20 5.01
N GLN A 150 -15.35 0.42 3.97
CA GLN A 150 -14.53 1.62 3.84
C GLN A 150 -14.47 2.04 2.37
N LEU A 151 -14.53 3.36 2.12
CA LEU A 151 -14.21 3.96 0.81
C LEU A 151 -12.88 4.69 0.85
N ASP A 152 -12.66 5.47 1.91
CA ASP A 152 -11.49 6.31 2.09
C ASP A 152 -10.83 5.91 3.40
N GLU A 153 -9.53 5.64 3.38
CA GLU A 153 -8.82 5.04 4.49
C GLU A 153 -8.81 5.90 5.75
N TRP A 154 -8.76 7.22 5.68
CA TRP A 154 -8.50 8.04 6.88
C TRP A 154 -9.71 8.27 7.79
N GLN A 155 -10.83 7.61 7.51
CA GLN A 155 -12.05 7.74 8.32
C GLN A 155 -12.08 6.77 9.51
N PRO A 156 -12.78 7.13 10.60
CA PRO A 156 -13.11 6.19 11.66
C PRO A 156 -13.72 4.93 11.05
N ILE A 157 -13.11 3.79 11.37
CA ILE A 157 -13.58 2.51 10.86
C ILE A 157 -14.83 2.09 11.62
N VAL A 158 -15.88 1.85 10.85
CA VAL A 158 -17.20 1.50 11.35
C VAL A 158 -17.58 0.13 10.85
N ALA A 159 -17.91 -0.75 11.79
CA ALA A 159 -18.48 -2.06 11.50
C ALA A 159 -19.94 -2.16 11.93
N PHE A 160 -20.63 -3.15 11.39
CA PHE A 160 -21.97 -3.54 11.78
C PHE A 160 -21.97 -4.99 12.28
N ASP A 161 -22.67 -5.24 13.38
CA ASP A 161 -22.94 -6.61 13.83
C ASP A 161 -24.15 -7.21 13.11
N GLN A 162 -24.47 -8.46 13.45
CA GLN A 162 -25.61 -9.20 12.88
C GLN A 162 -26.99 -8.62 13.24
N ARG A 163 -27.06 -7.70 14.20
CA ARG A 163 -28.26 -6.94 14.55
C ARG A 163 -28.33 -5.60 13.82
N GLY A 164 -27.30 -5.27 13.06
CA GLY A 164 -27.14 -4.00 12.36
C GLY A 164 -26.84 -2.85 13.32
N GLN A 165 -26.33 -3.14 14.52
CA GLN A 165 -25.78 -2.15 15.43
C GLN A 165 -24.41 -1.73 14.91
N GLN A 166 -24.15 -0.43 14.97
CA GLN A 166 -22.88 0.17 14.58
C GLN A 166 -21.86 0.04 15.71
N LEU A 167 -20.63 -0.35 15.37
CA LEU A 167 -19.49 -0.42 16.28
C LEU A 167 -18.31 0.34 15.68
N ALA A 168 -17.61 1.11 16.51
CA ALA A 168 -16.31 1.66 16.14
C ALA A 168 -15.24 0.60 16.39
N LEU A 169 -14.33 0.42 15.43
CA LEU A 169 -13.17 -0.47 15.59
C LEU A 169 -11.87 0.33 15.70
N ASP A 170 -10.82 -0.31 16.19
CA ASP A 170 -9.46 0.23 16.11
C ASP A 170 -8.92 -0.03 14.70
N ARG A 171 -8.35 1.00 14.07
CA ARG A 171 -7.75 0.89 12.73
C ARG A 171 -6.42 0.17 12.74
N LYS A 172 -5.71 0.18 13.87
CA LYS A 172 -4.35 -0.38 14.02
C LYS A 172 -4.34 -1.82 14.50
N VAL A 173 -5.44 -2.26 15.12
CA VAL A 173 -5.52 -3.58 15.74
C VAL A 173 -6.78 -4.28 15.24
N PRO A 174 -6.64 -5.41 14.51
CA PRO A 174 -7.80 -6.18 14.11
C PRO A 174 -8.55 -6.70 15.35
N PRO A 175 -9.90 -6.70 15.35
CA PRO A 175 -10.67 -7.32 16.43
C PRO A 175 -10.41 -8.83 16.47
N GLU A 176 -10.58 -9.48 17.63
CA GLU A 176 -10.58 -10.96 17.71
C GLU A 176 -11.83 -11.58 17.07
N GLN A 177 -12.88 -10.78 16.88
CA GLN A 177 -14.12 -11.19 16.27
C GLN A 177 -13.96 -11.32 14.74
N PRO A 178 -14.39 -12.43 14.12
CA PRO A 178 -14.34 -12.58 12.66
C PRO A 178 -15.02 -11.41 11.97
N THR A 179 -14.32 -10.81 11.02
CA THR A 179 -14.77 -9.58 10.35
C THR A 179 -14.67 -9.74 8.84
N LEU A 180 -15.76 -9.42 8.14
CA LEU A 180 -15.82 -9.31 6.69
C LEU A 180 -15.61 -7.84 6.29
N SER A 181 -14.79 -7.57 5.29
CA SER A 181 -14.60 -6.25 4.69
C SER A 181 -15.39 -6.11 3.40
N ILE A 182 -15.97 -4.93 3.20
CA ILE A 182 -16.52 -4.46 1.93
C ILE A 182 -15.79 -3.18 1.54
N VAL A 183 -14.92 -3.28 0.54
CA VAL A 183 -14.05 -2.21 0.06
C VAL A 183 -14.16 -2.10 -1.47
N PRO A 184 -13.67 -1.03 -2.10
CA PRO A 184 -13.60 -0.93 -3.55
C PRO A 184 -12.90 -2.14 -4.18
N VAL A 185 -13.26 -2.52 -5.41
CA VAL A 185 -12.58 -3.61 -6.12
C VAL A 185 -11.15 -3.20 -6.48
N GLU A 186 -10.21 -4.02 -6.06
CA GLU A 186 -8.77 -3.95 -6.36
C GLU A 186 -8.37 -5.20 -7.13
N THR A 187 -8.96 -6.33 -6.74
CA THR A 187 -8.71 -7.64 -7.34
C THR A 187 -9.01 -7.64 -8.83
N ARG A 188 -8.04 -8.12 -9.63
CA ARG A 188 -8.23 -8.49 -11.03
C ARG A 188 -9.05 -9.78 -11.15
N PHE A 189 -10.37 -9.65 -11.04
CA PHE A 189 -11.32 -10.78 -11.14
C PHE A 189 -11.34 -11.48 -12.52
N ASP A 190 -10.68 -10.90 -13.52
CA ASP A 190 -10.42 -11.51 -14.84
C ASP A 190 -9.18 -12.45 -14.83
N GLN A 191 -8.41 -12.48 -13.74
CA GLN A 191 -7.16 -13.23 -13.62
C GLN A 191 -7.17 -14.16 -12.40
N PRO A 192 -7.95 -15.27 -12.43
CA PRO A 192 -7.97 -16.21 -11.32
C PRO A 192 -6.62 -16.92 -11.17
N MET A 193 -6.24 -17.21 -9.92
CA MET A 193 -5.10 -18.07 -9.62
C MET A 193 -5.35 -19.48 -10.19
N PRO A 194 -4.44 -20.01 -11.03
CA PRO A 194 -4.66 -21.30 -11.67
C PRO A 194 -4.63 -22.42 -10.63
N ALA A 195 -5.64 -23.29 -10.65
CA ALA A 195 -5.74 -24.42 -9.71
C ALA A 195 -4.55 -25.40 -9.77
N SER A 196 -3.81 -25.43 -10.88
CA SER A 196 -2.59 -26.22 -11.02
C SER A 196 -1.37 -25.60 -10.32
N GLY A 197 -1.42 -24.31 -10.00
CA GLY A 197 -0.35 -23.53 -9.38
C GLY A 197 -0.75 -22.89 -8.05
N SER A 198 -1.90 -23.26 -7.49
CA SER A 198 -2.37 -22.76 -6.20
C SER A 198 -2.93 -23.88 -5.34
N ARG A 199 -2.86 -23.69 -4.02
CA ARG A 199 -3.47 -24.59 -3.05
C ARG A 199 -4.08 -23.77 -1.92
N ASN A 200 -5.21 -24.23 -1.42
CA ASN A 200 -5.76 -23.70 -0.18
C ASN A 200 -5.11 -24.42 1.01
N VAL A 201 -4.64 -23.66 1.99
CA VAL A 201 -4.00 -24.17 3.22
C VAL A 201 -4.69 -23.59 4.45
N ARG A 202 -4.45 -24.21 5.61
CA ARG A 202 -4.97 -23.74 6.92
C ARG A 202 -6.50 -23.58 6.93
N ASP A 203 -7.20 -24.36 6.12
CA ASP A 203 -8.66 -24.32 5.94
C ASP A 203 -9.40 -25.35 6.81
N GLN A 204 -8.72 -25.98 7.77
CA GLN A 204 -9.26 -27.02 8.65
C GLN A 204 -9.99 -28.13 7.89
N ASP A 205 -9.35 -28.69 6.85
CA ASP A 205 -9.93 -29.72 5.98
C ASP A 205 -11.25 -29.27 5.31
N GLY A 206 -11.32 -27.99 4.96
CA GLY A 206 -12.47 -27.33 4.35
C GLY A 206 -13.53 -26.80 5.32
N ASN A 207 -13.31 -26.93 6.64
CA ASN A 207 -14.22 -26.38 7.64
C ASN A 207 -14.10 -24.86 7.80
N ALA A 208 -12.96 -24.25 7.49
CA ALA A 208 -12.73 -22.81 7.46
C ALA A 208 -12.51 -22.31 6.00
N ILE A 209 -12.22 -21.02 5.81
CA ILE A 209 -11.92 -20.44 4.49
C ILE A 209 -10.47 -20.75 4.11
N GLY A 210 -9.53 -20.58 5.04
CA GLY A 210 -8.10 -20.81 4.83
C GLY A 210 -7.40 -19.69 4.06
N THR A 211 -6.22 -20.02 3.52
CA THR A 211 -5.40 -19.12 2.70
C THR A 211 -5.12 -19.76 1.36
N LEU A 212 -5.45 -19.07 0.28
CA LEU A 212 -5.05 -19.47 -1.06
C LEU A 212 -3.59 -19.03 -1.29
N GLU A 213 -2.68 -20.00 -1.37
CA GLU A 213 -1.26 -19.75 -1.61
C GLU A 213 -0.89 -20.21 -3.02
N ARG A 214 0.04 -19.49 -3.68
CA ARG A 214 0.72 -20.05 -4.85
C ARG A 214 1.50 -21.27 -4.40
N MET A 215 1.30 -22.38 -5.10
CA MET A 215 2.20 -23.51 -4.94
C MET A 215 3.56 -23.06 -5.44
N ALA A 216 4.58 -23.18 -4.59
CA ALA A 216 5.96 -23.02 -5.01
C ALA A 216 6.14 -23.81 -6.31
N VAL A 217 6.44 -23.11 -7.40
CA VAL A 217 6.71 -23.75 -8.67
C VAL A 217 7.87 -24.69 -8.38
N LYS A 218 7.65 -26.01 -8.49
CA LYS A 218 8.75 -26.99 -8.53
C LYS A 218 9.57 -26.63 -9.76
N GLY A 219 10.54 -25.74 -9.57
CA GLY A 219 11.23 -25.06 -10.66
C GLY A 219 10.49 -23.84 -11.17
N SER A 220 10.47 -22.74 -10.40
CA SER A 220 10.91 -21.52 -11.06
C SER A 220 12.35 -21.77 -11.44
N SER A 221 12.61 -22.10 -12.69
CA SER A 221 13.95 -22.04 -13.26
C SER A 221 14.46 -20.60 -13.36
N LEU A 222 13.81 -19.61 -12.75
CA LEU A 222 14.38 -18.29 -12.53
C LEU A 222 15.27 -18.34 -11.27
N ILE A 223 16.33 -19.13 -11.43
CA ILE A 223 17.66 -18.99 -10.84
C ILE A 223 17.73 -19.03 -9.32
N SER A 224 17.66 -20.25 -8.78
CA SER A 224 18.18 -20.53 -7.44
C SER A 224 19.69 -20.23 -7.42
N CYS A 225 20.14 -19.36 -6.53
CA CYS A 225 21.54 -19.33 -6.12
C CYS A 225 21.75 -20.18 -4.87
N GLY A 226 22.92 -20.83 -4.78
CA GLY A 226 23.45 -21.40 -3.54
C GLY A 226 24.67 -22.30 -3.74
N GLU A 227 25.81 -21.87 -3.22
CA GLU A 227 27.12 -22.55 -3.17
C GLU A 227 27.04 -23.85 -2.34
N THR A 228 26.87 -25.01 -2.99
CA THR A 228 27.31 -26.37 -2.60
C THR A 228 26.57 -27.41 -3.44
N CYS A 229 26.99 -27.57 -4.71
CA CYS A 229 26.55 -28.67 -5.57
C CYS A 229 27.69 -29.67 -5.80
N ASP A 230 28.29 -30.16 -4.71
CA ASP A 230 29.18 -31.33 -4.78
C ASP A 230 28.31 -32.59 -4.80
N GLY A 231 28.09 -33.15 -6.00
CA GLY A 231 27.50 -34.48 -6.10
C GLY A 231 26.88 -34.85 -7.45
N GLY A 232 27.72 -35.26 -8.40
CA GLY A 232 27.40 -36.38 -9.30
C GLY A 232 26.49 -36.13 -10.51
N GLY A 233 27.12 -35.75 -11.63
CA GLY A 233 26.88 -36.37 -12.94
C GLY A 233 25.48 -36.37 -13.54
N SER A 234 25.10 -35.28 -14.22
CA SER A 234 24.43 -35.29 -15.53
C SER A 234 24.41 -33.85 -16.04
N GLY A 235 24.75 -33.61 -17.32
CA GLY A 235 24.93 -32.27 -17.88
C GLY A 235 23.70 -31.38 -17.74
N SER A 236 23.72 -30.53 -16.71
CA SER A 236 22.77 -29.44 -16.50
C SER A 236 23.51 -28.14 -16.80
N THR A 237 23.15 -27.49 -17.90
CA THR A 237 23.53 -26.08 -18.12
C THR A 237 22.96 -25.28 -16.98
N SER A 238 23.81 -24.77 -16.10
CA SER A 238 23.42 -23.81 -15.06
C SER A 238 22.62 -22.70 -15.74
N PRO A 239 21.38 -22.40 -15.31
CA PRO A 239 20.61 -21.33 -15.94
C PRO A 239 21.37 -20.02 -15.77
N THR A 240 21.85 -19.45 -16.87
CA THR A 240 22.54 -18.16 -16.90
C THR A 240 21.55 -17.06 -16.53
N ILE A 241 21.97 -16.16 -15.64
CA ILE A 241 21.17 -15.00 -15.23
C ILE A 241 21.07 -14.03 -16.40
N PRO A 242 19.86 -13.70 -16.90
CA PRO A 242 19.73 -12.65 -17.89
C PRO A 242 20.33 -11.35 -17.34
N PRO A 243 21.10 -10.60 -18.12
CA PRO A 243 21.70 -9.37 -17.62
C PRO A 243 20.63 -8.35 -17.23
N GLY A 244 20.85 -7.62 -16.14
CA GLY A 244 19.88 -6.66 -15.62
C GLY A 244 20.03 -6.37 -14.14
N ILE A 245 19.14 -5.53 -13.61
CA ILE A 245 19.02 -5.20 -12.19
C ILE A 245 18.01 -6.13 -11.55
N TYR A 246 18.37 -6.66 -10.39
CA TYR A 246 17.57 -7.60 -9.62
C TYR A 246 17.42 -7.14 -8.18
N LEU A 247 16.26 -7.43 -7.61
CA LEU A 247 16.06 -7.48 -6.17
C LEU A 247 16.29 -8.92 -5.73
N GLU A 248 17.14 -9.11 -4.73
CA GLU A 248 17.44 -10.44 -4.14
C GLU A 248 16.96 -10.57 -2.70
N PHE A 249 16.67 -9.44 -2.07
CA PHE A 249 16.19 -9.34 -0.71
C PHE A 249 15.45 -8.03 -0.54
N SER A 250 14.36 -8.05 0.23
CA SER A 250 13.73 -6.85 0.75
C SER A 250 13.05 -7.13 2.10
N ARG A 251 13.10 -6.12 2.96
CA ARG A 251 12.34 -6.10 4.21
C ARG A 251 11.75 -4.71 4.43
N ILE A 252 10.44 -4.64 4.50
CA ILE A 252 9.64 -3.46 4.84
C ILE A 252 9.20 -3.58 6.30
N LEU A 253 9.31 -2.50 7.06
CA LEU A 253 8.97 -2.45 8.49
C LEU A 253 7.52 -2.01 8.70
N ASP A 254 7.09 -1.02 7.93
CA ASP A 254 5.72 -0.52 7.89
C ASP A 254 5.24 -0.52 6.43
N ALA A 255 4.30 -1.42 6.12
CA ALA A 255 3.69 -1.54 4.80
C ALA A 255 2.52 -0.55 4.61
N LYS A 256 2.14 0.21 5.65
CA LYS A 256 1.05 1.19 5.67
C LYS A 256 -0.37 0.66 5.37
N GLU A 257 -0.48 -0.57 4.90
CA GLU A 257 -1.73 -1.30 4.68
C GLU A 257 -2.51 -1.55 5.98
N PRO A 258 -3.76 -1.08 6.12
CA PRO A 258 -4.56 -1.34 7.28
C PRO A 258 -5.17 -2.76 7.27
N TRP A 259 -5.40 -3.34 8.46
CA TRP A 259 -5.85 -4.74 8.61
C TRP A 259 -7.15 -5.11 7.88
N PHE A 260 -7.95 -4.11 7.50
CA PHE A 260 -9.24 -4.28 6.85
C PHE A 260 -9.18 -4.22 5.31
N ARG A 261 -8.00 -3.96 4.73
CA ARG A 261 -7.73 -3.96 3.28
C ARG A 261 -6.91 -5.17 2.79
N GLY A 262 -6.42 -5.97 3.72
CA GLY A 262 -5.95 -7.33 3.43
C GLY A 262 -4.45 -7.43 3.58
N ASP A 263 -3.85 -8.20 2.68
CA ASP A 263 -2.42 -8.46 2.64
C ASP A 263 -1.74 -7.40 1.73
N PRO A 264 -0.73 -6.64 2.18
CA PRO A 264 -0.17 -5.50 1.45
C PRO A 264 0.41 -5.87 0.10
N GLU A 265 0.07 -5.17 -0.98
CA GLU A 265 0.46 -5.51 -2.35
C GLU A 265 1.73 -4.73 -2.76
N ILE A 266 2.89 -5.16 -2.23
CA ILE A 266 4.14 -4.40 -2.41
C ILE A 266 4.66 -4.45 -3.85
N GLU A 267 4.82 -3.28 -4.46
CA GLU A 267 5.42 -3.08 -5.78
C GLU A 267 6.74 -2.31 -5.71
N VAL A 268 7.62 -2.59 -6.67
CA VAL A 268 8.90 -1.89 -6.86
C VAL A 268 8.91 -1.25 -8.24
N HIS A 269 8.94 0.09 -8.24
CA HIS A 269 8.98 0.91 -9.44
C HIS A 269 10.38 1.43 -9.71
N ILE A 270 10.77 1.43 -10.98
CA ILE A 270 11.94 2.14 -11.47
C ILE A 270 11.49 3.40 -12.15
N GLN A 271 11.87 4.55 -11.61
CA GLN A 271 11.47 5.85 -12.13
C GLN A 271 12.67 6.64 -12.65
N GLY A 272 12.47 7.34 -13.78
CA GLY A 272 13.47 8.25 -14.33
C GLY A 272 13.59 9.57 -13.55
N PRO A 273 14.48 10.50 -13.94
CA PRO A 273 14.47 11.84 -13.40
C PRO A 273 13.25 12.62 -13.92
N TYR A 274 12.78 13.60 -13.14
CA TYR A 274 11.72 14.51 -13.58
C TYR A 274 12.19 15.40 -14.73
N MET A 275 11.39 15.46 -15.79
CA MET A 275 11.57 16.40 -16.89
C MET A 275 10.52 17.49 -16.77
N GLY A 276 10.95 18.72 -16.46
CA GLY A 276 10.10 19.87 -16.09
C GLY A 276 9.02 20.33 -17.07
N ASN A 277 8.84 19.64 -18.20
CA ASN A 277 7.83 19.90 -19.23
C ASN A 277 6.83 18.74 -19.43
N ALA A 278 6.97 17.61 -18.71
CA ALA A 278 6.01 16.51 -18.77
C ALA A 278 4.88 16.74 -17.74
N PRO A 279 3.60 16.58 -18.13
CA PRO A 279 2.46 16.65 -17.21
C PRO A 279 2.36 15.42 -16.30
N THR A 280 3.17 14.39 -16.56
CA THR A 280 3.32 13.22 -15.73
C THR A 280 4.61 13.32 -14.93
N TYR A 281 4.57 12.74 -13.75
CA TYR A 281 5.70 12.40 -12.90
C TYR A 281 6.82 11.72 -13.73
N ALA A 282 8.01 11.61 -13.15
CA ALA A 282 9.11 10.82 -13.71
C ALA A 282 8.58 9.59 -14.48
N GLU A 283 9.07 9.36 -15.71
CA GLU A 283 8.64 8.24 -16.54
C GLU A 283 8.75 6.95 -15.70
N ASP A 284 7.64 6.24 -15.50
CA ASP A 284 7.63 4.93 -14.86
C ASP A 284 8.17 3.91 -15.87
N LEU A 285 9.39 3.45 -15.63
CA LEU A 285 10.18 2.71 -16.61
C LEU A 285 9.99 1.21 -16.47
N SER A 286 9.65 0.77 -15.27
CA SER A 286 9.47 -0.63 -14.94
C SER A 286 8.74 -0.77 -13.62
N CYS A 287 7.83 -1.75 -13.56
CA CYS A 287 7.20 -2.19 -12.33
C CYS A 287 7.46 -3.68 -12.12
N SER A 288 7.71 -4.04 -10.87
CA SER A 288 7.86 -5.41 -10.39
C SER A 288 6.96 -5.58 -9.16
N GLY A 289 6.25 -6.69 -9.05
CA GLY A 289 5.24 -6.89 -8.01
C GLY A 289 4.39 -8.12 -8.32
N GLU A 290 3.36 -8.41 -7.52
CA GLU A 290 2.55 -9.63 -7.69
C GLU A 290 1.88 -9.68 -9.08
N HIS A 291 1.54 -8.50 -9.59
CA HIS A 291 0.77 -8.31 -10.81
C HIS A 291 1.58 -7.74 -11.98
N ALA A 292 2.90 -7.80 -11.91
CA ALA A 292 3.75 -7.39 -13.02
C ALA A 292 3.43 -8.18 -14.30
N TYR A 293 3.31 -7.47 -15.42
CA TYR A 293 2.99 -8.07 -16.73
C TYR A 293 4.08 -9.04 -17.23
N ASP A 294 5.35 -8.78 -16.88
CA ASP A 294 6.47 -9.66 -17.20
C ASP A 294 6.68 -10.69 -16.08
N PRO A 295 6.54 -12.01 -16.36
CA PRO A 295 6.74 -13.05 -15.35
C PRO A 295 8.11 -13.04 -14.66
N ARG A 296 9.14 -12.43 -15.27
CA ARG A 296 10.48 -12.27 -14.66
C ARG A 296 10.52 -11.22 -13.54
N LYS A 297 9.52 -10.33 -13.51
CA LYS A 297 9.35 -9.22 -12.58
C LYS A 297 8.31 -9.50 -11.49
N VAL A 298 7.74 -10.72 -11.47
CA VAL A 298 6.71 -11.12 -10.52
C VAL A 298 7.34 -11.62 -9.21
N PHE A 299 6.96 -10.99 -8.10
CA PHE A 299 7.28 -11.45 -6.74
C PHE A 299 6.13 -11.08 -5.78
N ASP A 300 6.16 -11.60 -4.55
CA ASP A 300 5.11 -11.41 -3.54
C ASP A 300 5.78 -11.11 -2.20
N GLN A 301 5.58 -9.90 -1.67
CA GLN A 301 6.16 -9.42 -0.41
C GLN A 301 5.08 -9.04 0.62
N ASN A 302 3.93 -9.68 0.59
CA ASN A 302 2.83 -9.25 1.46
C ASN A 302 3.12 -9.53 2.96
N GLY A 303 4.13 -10.36 3.26
CA GLY A 303 4.63 -10.57 4.63
C GLY A 303 5.62 -9.51 5.13
N GLY A 304 5.87 -8.43 4.37
CA GLY A 304 6.89 -7.42 4.67
C GLY A 304 8.34 -7.93 4.55
N PHE A 305 8.54 -9.20 4.25
CA PHE A 305 9.85 -9.82 4.01
C PHE A 305 9.80 -10.63 2.72
N TRP A 306 10.82 -10.48 1.90
CA TRP A 306 10.99 -11.27 0.69
C TRP A 306 12.48 -11.58 0.46
N GLU A 307 12.75 -12.81 0.05
CA GLU A 307 14.07 -13.28 -0.37
C GLU A 307 13.93 -14.12 -1.64
N GLY A 308 14.89 -13.99 -2.55
CA GLY A 308 14.84 -14.69 -3.82
C GLY A 308 15.65 -13.97 -4.89
N ARG A 309 15.12 -13.95 -6.12
CA ARG A 309 15.66 -13.14 -7.21
C ARG A 309 14.53 -12.76 -8.16
N VAL A 310 14.29 -11.47 -8.33
CA VAL A 310 13.30 -10.91 -9.25
C VAL A 310 13.95 -9.79 -10.05
N MET A 311 13.70 -9.77 -11.36
CA MET A 311 14.23 -8.72 -12.22
C MET A 311 13.46 -7.42 -11.95
N LEU A 312 14.17 -6.33 -11.71
CA LEU A 312 13.59 -4.99 -11.62
C LEU A 312 13.74 -4.24 -12.95
N PHE A 313 14.87 -4.40 -13.64
CA PHE A 313 15.16 -3.74 -14.92
C PHE A 313 16.02 -4.65 -15.80
N ALA A 314 15.58 -4.93 -17.01
CA ALA A 314 16.37 -5.69 -17.98
C ALA A 314 17.52 -4.83 -18.56
N GLU A 315 18.60 -5.47 -19.02
CA GLU A 315 19.76 -4.74 -19.57
C GLU A 315 19.41 -3.85 -20.77
N ASP A 316 18.54 -4.30 -21.66
CA ASP A 316 18.07 -3.48 -22.79
C ASP A 316 17.29 -2.25 -22.32
N GLU A 317 16.48 -2.38 -21.27
CA GLU A 317 15.79 -1.26 -20.62
C GLU A 317 16.80 -0.29 -19.96
N VAL A 318 17.83 -0.81 -19.27
CA VAL A 318 18.93 -0.02 -18.69
C VAL A 318 19.70 0.75 -19.78
N LEU A 319 20.03 0.09 -20.89
CA LEU A 319 20.76 0.71 -22.00
C LEU A 319 19.92 1.79 -22.70
N ALA A 320 18.64 1.51 -22.97
CA ALA A 320 17.72 2.50 -23.54
C ALA A 320 17.55 3.71 -22.60
N PHE A 321 17.44 3.48 -21.30
CA PHE A 321 17.32 4.53 -20.31
C PHE A 321 18.58 5.38 -20.20
N THR A 322 19.75 4.77 -20.04
CA THR A 322 21.04 5.49 -19.89
C THR A 322 21.40 6.33 -21.13
N GLN A 323 20.92 5.95 -22.31
CA GLN A 323 21.02 6.77 -23.53
C GLN A 323 20.12 8.01 -23.48
N LYS A 324 18.94 7.91 -22.85
CA LYS A 324 17.96 8.98 -22.75
C LYS A 324 18.21 9.91 -21.54
N PHE A 325 18.75 9.37 -20.45
CA PHE A 325 18.93 10.04 -19.16
C PHE A 325 20.27 9.68 -18.52
N SER A 326 21.18 10.65 -18.42
CA SER A 326 22.51 10.47 -17.81
C SER A 326 22.51 10.61 -16.28
N ASN A 327 21.40 11.02 -15.69
CA ASN A 327 21.30 11.34 -14.27
C ASN A 327 21.04 10.12 -13.37
N GLY A 328 20.81 8.93 -13.94
CA GLY A 328 20.43 7.71 -13.21
C GLY A 328 18.92 7.60 -12.96
N PHE A 329 18.49 6.54 -12.30
CA PHE A 329 17.08 6.25 -11.99
C PHE A 329 16.87 6.02 -10.48
N HIS A 330 15.61 6.04 -10.04
CA HIS A 330 15.20 5.75 -8.67
C HIS A 330 14.57 4.36 -8.59
N VAL A 331 14.76 3.67 -7.47
CA VAL A 331 14.04 2.44 -7.13
C VAL A 331 13.14 2.75 -5.94
N MET A 332 11.84 2.68 -6.13
CA MET A 332 10.83 3.12 -5.17
C MET A 332 9.90 1.96 -4.82
N PHE A 333 9.64 1.82 -3.53
CA PHE A 333 8.72 0.83 -2.98
C PHE A 333 7.37 1.50 -2.72
N TRP A 334 6.32 0.84 -3.18
CA TRP A 334 4.94 1.28 -3.07
C TRP A 334 4.08 0.11 -2.58
N GLU A 335 3.03 0.43 -1.87
CA GLU A 335 1.87 -0.43 -1.65
C GLU A 335 0.85 -0.05 -2.73
N ASP A 336 0.38 -1.01 -3.52
CA ASP A 336 -0.65 -0.81 -4.57
C ASP A 336 -2.02 -1.12 -3.98
N ASP A 337 -2.90 -0.11 -3.87
CA ASP A 337 -4.24 -0.37 -3.36
C ASP A 337 -5.25 -0.68 -4.48
N ASN A 338 -5.00 -0.43 -5.77
CA ASN A 338 -6.12 -0.35 -6.72
C ASN A 338 -5.84 -0.69 -8.19
N GLN A 339 -4.61 -0.60 -8.71
CA GLN A 339 -4.31 -0.97 -10.09
C GLN A 339 -2.87 -1.46 -10.25
N PRO A 340 -2.71 -2.73 -10.70
CA PRO A 340 -1.40 -3.33 -10.79
C PRO A 340 -0.46 -2.56 -11.70
N CYS A 341 0.73 -2.27 -11.19
CA CYS A 341 1.77 -1.56 -11.91
C CYS A 341 1.31 -0.24 -12.55
N THR A 342 0.40 0.49 -11.89
CA THR A 342 -0.05 1.81 -12.34
C THR A 342 -0.18 2.76 -11.16
N LEU A 343 0.83 3.60 -10.96
CA LEU A 343 0.80 4.62 -9.91
C LEU A 343 -0.28 5.68 -10.18
N LYS A 344 -1.36 5.65 -9.39
CA LYS A 344 -2.43 6.66 -9.40
C LYS A 344 -2.16 7.73 -8.35
N LEU A 345 -1.36 8.68 -8.77
CA LEU A 345 -0.98 9.82 -7.96
C LEU A 345 -2.00 10.96 -8.13
N ASP A 346 -2.81 11.26 -7.11
CA ASP A 346 -3.77 12.38 -7.20
C ASP A 346 -3.07 13.73 -7.42
N ALA A 347 -3.63 14.49 -8.36
CA ALA A 347 -2.86 15.21 -9.38
C ALA A 347 -2.12 16.50 -8.99
N ASN A 348 -2.12 16.95 -7.74
CA ASN A 348 -1.46 18.22 -7.38
C ASN A 348 -0.46 18.12 -6.22
N PRO A 349 -0.81 17.57 -5.04
CA PRO A 349 0.11 17.58 -3.90
C PRO A 349 1.27 16.60 -4.08
N LEU A 350 0.98 15.42 -4.66
CA LEU A 350 2.00 14.43 -4.93
C LEU A 350 2.86 14.85 -6.12
N ALA A 351 2.30 15.58 -7.10
CA ALA A 351 3.04 16.08 -8.27
C ALA A 351 4.08 17.08 -7.83
N ASP A 352 3.70 17.94 -6.89
CA ASP A 352 4.60 18.87 -6.23
C ASP A 352 5.59 18.15 -5.28
N PHE A 353 5.20 17.04 -4.64
CA PHE A 353 6.10 16.19 -3.85
C PHE A 353 7.11 15.47 -4.73
N VAL A 354 6.73 14.76 -5.79
CA VAL A 354 7.68 14.09 -6.68
C VAL A 354 8.46 15.12 -7.49
N LYS A 355 7.93 16.32 -7.77
CA LYS A 355 8.70 17.42 -8.37
C LYS A 355 9.73 17.99 -7.41
N SER A 356 9.36 18.25 -6.15
CA SER A 356 10.30 18.68 -5.11
C SER A 356 11.29 17.57 -4.77
N ALA A 357 10.82 16.32 -4.76
CA ALA A 357 11.59 15.15 -4.51
C ALA A 357 12.53 14.86 -5.66
N SER A 358 12.09 14.73 -6.90
CA SER A 358 12.97 14.63 -8.08
C SER A 358 13.97 15.79 -8.23
N THR A 359 13.61 17.01 -7.85
CA THR A 359 14.54 18.15 -7.83
C THR A 359 15.62 17.96 -6.75
N ALA A 360 15.30 17.27 -5.65
CA ALA A 360 16.24 16.91 -4.58
C ALA A 360 16.79 15.46 -4.64
N LEU A 361 16.24 14.61 -5.51
CA LEU A 361 16.61 13.23 -5.84
C LEU A 361 17.43 13.22 -7.14
N GLY A 362 17.56 14.35 -7.85
CA GLY A 362 18.63 14.55 -8.83
C GLY A 362 20.03 14.26 -8.24
N THR A 363 20.14 14.20 -6.91
CA THR A 363 21.29 13.71 -6.15
C THR A 363 21.24 12.25 -5.68
N VAL A 364 20.07 11.58 -5.62
CA VAL A 364 19.90 10.20 -5.12
C VAL A 364 19.40 9.28 -6.25
N ALA A 365 20.26 9.02 -7.22
CA ALA A 365 19.94 8.14 -8.34
C ALA A 365 20.93 6.98 -8.40
N ILE A 366 20.42 5.79 -8.70
CA ILE A 366 21.26 4.65 -9.06
C ILE A 366 21.85 4.95 -10.44
N LYS A 367 23.18 5.03 -10.51
CA LYS A 367 23.92 5.25 -11.76
C LYS A 367 24.65 3.97 -12.17
N VAL A 368 24.49 3.61 -13.44
CA VAL A 368 25.20 2.50 -14.08
C VAL A 368 26.28 3.10 -14.99
N PHE A 369 27.57 2.84 -14.69
CA PHE A 369 28.69 3.35 -15.48
C PHE A 369 29.30 2.25 -16.37
N PRO A 370 29.50 2.48 -17.68
CA PRO A 370 30.18 1.53 -18.55
C PRO A 370 31.65 1.33 -18.15
N GLY A 371 32.09 0.08 -17.93
CA GLY A 371 33.51 -0.29 -17.77
C GLY A 371 34.10 -0.17 -16.36
N ALA A 372 33.35 0.33 -15.37
CA ALA A 372 33.71 0.10 -13.97
C ALA A 372 33.35 -1.35 -13.61
N GLN A 373 34.10 -2.00 -12.71
CA GLN A 373 33.51 -3.10 -11.94
C GLN A 373 32.29 -2.50 -11.25
N TRP A 374 31.13 -2.83 -11.81
CA TRP A 374 29.78 -2.26 -11.74
C TRP A 374 29.19 -2.28 -10.33
N LYS A 375 29.95 -1.79 -9.35
CA LYS A 375 29.39 -1.39 -8.07
C LYS A 375 28.30 -0.38 -8.42
N LEU A 376 27.05 -0.72 -8.12
CA LEU A 376 25.94 0.20 -8.08
C LEU A 376 26.35 1.29 -7.08
N VAL A 377 26.99 2.36 -7.56
CA VAL A 377 27.31 3.51 -6.73
C VAL A 377 26.05 4.35 -6.67
N ALA A 378 25.16 4.02 -5.73
CA ALA A 378 24.14 4.97 -5.29
C ALA A 378 24.86 6.03 -4.45
N ALA A 379 25.18 7.17 -5.06
CA ALA A 379 25.84 8.27 -4.36
C ALA A 379 24.80 9.17 -3.68
N ALA A 380 24.96 9.34 -2.37
CA ALA A 380 24.71 10.52 -1.51
C ALA A 380 23.29 11.13 -1.39
N PHE A 381 22.72 10.97 -0.19
CA PHE A 381 21.64 11.76 0.44
C PHE A 381 22.21 13.11 0.97
N VAL A 382 21.52 14.26 1.08
CA VAL A 382 20.59 14.71 2.16
C VAL A 382 20.26 16.21 1.93
N ALA A 383 18.99 16.66 2.12
CA ALA A 383 18.60 17.78 3.02
C ALA A 383 17.29 18.50 2.62
N THR A 384 16.99 18.65 1.32
CA THR A 384 16.00 19.66 0.88
C THR A 384 14.58 19.13 0.70
N LEU A 385 14.33 17.89 1.08
CA LEU A 385 13.22 17.12 0.55
C LEU A 385 11.85 17.40 1.20
N PHE A 386 11.75 17.74 2.49
CA PHE A 386 10.48 17.51 3.19
C PHE A 386 10.17 18.60 4.22
N ALA A 387 9.68 19.76 3.76
CA ALA A 387 9.27 20.89 4.61
C ALA A 387 7.76 20.90 4.98
N ASN A 388 6.96 19.99 4.43
CA ASN A 388 5.52 19.86 4.75
C ASN A 388 5.12 18.39 4.99
N PRO A 389 5.42 17.84 6.19
CA PRO A 389 4.83 16.57 6.61
C PRO A 389 3.32 16.77 6.82
N GLY A 390 2.48 16.10 6.03
CA GLY A 390 1.04 16.02 6.31
C GLY A 390 0.06 16.10 5.13
N SER A 391 0.49 16.28 3.87
CA SER A 391 -0.43 16.49 2.73
C SER A 391 -0.43 15.38 1.67
N TRP A 392 0.18 14.23 1.95
CA TRP A 392 0.57 13.27 0.91
C TRP A 392 0.29 11.79 1.26
N LEU A 393 -0.37 11.54 2.39
CA LEU A 393 -1.09 10.30 2.74
C LEU A 393 -2.39 10.13 1.91
N LEU A 394 -2.45 10.64 0.68
CA LEU A 394 -3.71 10.97 0.00
C LEU A 394 -3.84 10.33 -1.38
N THR A 395 -3.27 9.15 -1.61
CA THR A 395 -3.39 8.44 -2.90
C THR A 395 -3.79 7.00 -2.70
N ASN A 396 -4.27 6.36 -3.77
CA ASN A 396 -4.62 4.92 -3.82
C ASN A 396 -3.38 4.02 -3.88
N ASP A 397 -2.19 4.57 -3.68
CA ASP A 397 -0.95 3.81 -3.63
C ASP A 397 -0.12 4.49 -2.54
N ASP A 398 0.34 3.72 -1.56
CA ASP A 398 1.03 4.22 -0.39
C ASP A 398 2.55 4.17 -0.59
N PHE A 399 3.20 5.32 -0.47
CA PHE A 399 4.66 5.38 -0.61
C PHE A 399 5.34 4.75 0.61
N LEU A 400 6.15 3.72 0.38
CA LEU A 400 6.86 2.98 1.43
C LEU A 400 8.32 3.40 1.56
N GLY A 401 8.91 3.94 0.50
CA GLY A 401 10.23 4.53 0.55
C GLY A 401 11.03 4.38 -0.74
N VAL A 402 12.18 5.05 -0.76
CA VAL A 402 13.17 4.97 -1.85
C VAL A 402 14.38 4.16 -1.40
N ALA A 403 14.91 3.31 -2.28
CA ALA A 403 16.15 2.60 -2.01
C ALA A 403 17.35 3.55 -2.09
N VAL A 404 18.15 3.59 -1.03
CA VAL A 404 19.37 4.39 -0.92
C VAL A 404 20.51 3.47 -0.52
N ASP A 405 21.71 3.68 -1.08
CA ASP A 405 22.92 3.02 -0.60
C ASP A 405 23.07 3.21 0.92
N GLN A 406 23.26 2.12 1.63
CA GLN A 406 23.28 2.16 3.09
C GLN A 406 24.41 3.05 3.64
N ALA A 407 25.59 3.06 3.01
CA ALA A 407 26.72 3.86 3.46
C ALA A 407 26.43 5.36 3.28
N SER A 408 25.82 5.72 2.16
CA SER A 408 25.33 7.06 1.87
C SER A 408 24.22 7.52 2.82
N ALA A 409 23.44 6.59 3.37
CA ALA A 409 22.41 6.85 4.38
C ALA A 409 22.95 6.81 5.82
N GLY A 410 24.27 6.63 6.03
CA GLY A 410 24.86 6.54 7.37
C GLY A 410 24.51 5.26 8.14
N ASN A 411 24.07 4.22 7.42
CA ASN A 411 23.69 2.92 7.97
C ASN A 411 24.76 1.86 7.65
N LEU A 412 24.86 0.82 8.49
CA LEU A 412 25.76 -0.32 8.26
C LEU A 412 25.07 -1.64 8.59
N TYR A 413 24.62 -2.32 7.54
CA TYR A 413 24.03 -3.65 7.52
C TYR A 413 24.92 -4.56 6.66
N PRO A 414 25.67 -5.50 7.26
CA PRO A 414 26.66 -6.31 6.56
C PRO A 414 26.11 -7.09 5.36
N ASP A 415 24.86 -7.53 5.45
CA ASP A 415 24.22 -8.42 4.48
C ASP A 415 23.30 -7.67 3.50
N ASN A 416 23.29 -6.33 3.54
CA ASN A 416 22.43 -5.53 2.69
C ASN A 416 23.18 -4.55 1.80
N THR A 417 22.63 -4.19 0.64
CA THR A 417 23.24 -3.16 -0.22
C THR A 417 22.56 -1.79 -0.06
N HIS A 418 21.26 -1.79 0.25
CA HIS A 418 20.44 -0.58 0.34
C HIS A 418 19.59 -0.55 1.62
N VAL A 419 19.26 0.66 2.06
CA VAL A 419 18.19 0.96 3.01
C VAL A 419 17.00 1.56 2.28
N ILE A 420 15.80 1.34 2.79
CA ILE A 420 14.56 1.92 2.28
C ILE A 420 14.17 3.04 3.23
N ILE A 421 14.17 4.26 2.70
CA ILE A 421 13.91 5.47 3.47
C ILE A 421 12.55 6.03 3.06
N ASP A 422 11.67 6.14 4.05
CA ASP A 422 10.35 6.75 3.94
C ASP A 422 10.43 8.25 4.28
N GLU A 423 9.27 8.88 4.41
CA GLU A 423 9.11 10.24 4.88
C GLU A 423 9.90 10.59 6.14
N GLY A 424 10.27 11.87 6.23
CA GLY A 424 10.98 12.37 7.41
C GLY A 424 12.35 11.74 7.63
N GLN A 425 12.93 11.06 6.62
CA GLN A 425 14.15 10.26 6.74
C GLN A 425 14.01 9.06 7.69
N VAL A 426 12.78 8.55 7.86
CA VAL A 426 12.53 7.37 8.68
C VAL A 426 12.99 6.14 7.92
N LEU A 427 13.83 5.33 8.57
CA LEU A 427 14.21 4.02 8.04
C LEU A 427 12.98 3.11 8.05
N ASN A 428 12.48 2.74 6.87
CA ASN A 428 11.33 1.84 6.72
C ASN A 428 11.72 0.47 6.17
N GLY A 429 13.00 0.23 5.86
CA GLY A 429 13.39 -1.09 5.38
C GLY A 429 14.82 -1.24 4.90
N ARG A 430 15.09 -2.41 4.30
CA ARG A 430 16.39 -2.82 3.76
C ARG A 430 16.20 -3.63 2.48
N ALA A 431 17.14 -3.55 1.55
CA ALA A 431 17.08 -4.26 0.27
C ALA A 431 18.46 -4.69 -0.24
N ASN A 432 18.49 -5.77 -1.03
CA ASN A 432 19.64 -6.17 -1.85
C ASN A 432 19.29 -5.98 -3.31
N ILE A 433 19.73 -4.86 -3.86
CA ILE A 433 19.61 -4.56 -5.28
C ILE A 433 20.97 -4.78 -5.91
N VAL A 434 21.03 -5.66 -6.91
CA VAL A 434 22.25 -6.17 -7.53
C VAL A 434 22.08 -6.20 -9.04
N TYR A 435 23.13 -5.88 -9.77
CA TYR A 435 23.14 -6.05 -11.22
C TYR A 435 23.74 -7.43 -11.57
N HIS A 436 23.29 -8.09 -12.63
CA HIS A 436 23.85 -9.35 -13.13
C HIS A 436 24.24 -9.19 -14.61
N HIS A 437 25.26 -9.93 -15.05
CA HIS A 437 25.87 -9.86 -16.38
C HIS A 437 25.70 -11.13 -17.20
#